data_AF-A0A6N4VDY2-F1
#
_entry.id   AF-A0A6N4VDY2-F1
#
_cell.length_a   1.000
_cell.length_b   1.000
_cell.length_c   1.000
_cell.angle_alpha   90.00
_cell.angle_beta   90.00
_cell.angle_gamma   90.00
#
_symmetry.space_group_name_H-M   'P 1'
#
loop_
_entity.id
_entity.type
_entity.pdbx_description
1 polymer ?
#
loop_
_entity_poly.entity_id
_entity_poly.type
_entity_poly.pdbx_seq_one_letter_code
_entity_poly.pdbx_strand_id
1 'polypeptide(L)'
;MLIARDGGCTKPGCTVGAYGSQAHHVVADWNDGGNTNVDELGLACGPDNRAVSPDGWTTRMNERGEVEWIPPPTLDTGQTRINTYHRPERLLRPPEQEPP
;
A
#
# COMPACT_ATOMS: atom_id res chain seq x y z
N MET A 1 13.09 -6.46 2.03
CA MET A 1 12.19 -7.63 1.98
C MET A 1 10.77 -7.19 2.29
N LEU A 2 9.78 -7.53 1.44
CA LEU A 2 8.39 -7.04 1.57
C LEU A 2 7.73 -7.39 2.91
N ILE A 3 7.90 -8.62 3.40
CA ILE A 3 7.34 -9.05 4.69
C ILE A 3 7.83 -8.15 5.84
N ALA A 4 9.13 -7.82 5.86
CA ALA A 4 9.72 -6.99 6.90
C ALA A 4 9.31 -5.52 6.83
N ARG A 5 8.91 -5.01 5.65
CA ARG A 5 8.42 -3.63 5.48
C ARG A 5 6.91 -3.51 5.70
N ASP A 6 6.14 -4.46 5.19
CA ASP A 6 4.69 -4.34 5.10
C ASP A 6 3.97 -5.10 6.23
N GLY A 7 4.49 -6.27 6.63
CA GLY A 7 3.92 -7.11 7.70
C GLY A 7 2.61 -7.84 7.32
N GLY A 8 1.89 -7.36 6.31
CA GLY A 8 0.68 -7.95 5.75
C GLY A 8 0.11 -7.10 4.63
N CYS A 9 -1.16 -7.29 4.31
CA CYS A 9 -1.82 -6.50 3.29
C CYS A 9 -1.75 -5.01 3.62
N THR A 10 -1.27 -4.21 2.67
CA THR A 10 -1.01 -2.79 2.88
C THR A 10 -2.26 -1.92 2.75
N LYS A 11 -3.41 -2.47 2.35
CA LYS A 11 -4.67 -1.72 2.24
C LYS A 11 -5.17 -1.31 3.63
N PRO A 12 -5.56 -0.05 3.83
CA PRO A 12 -6.07 0.44 5.11
C PRO A 12 -7.09 -0.49 5.77
N GLY A 13 -6.83 -0.87 7.02
CA GLY A 13 -7.73 -1.69 7.84
C GLY A 13 -7.76 -3.18 7.51
N CYS A 14 -7.08 -3.64 6.47
CA CYS A 14 -6.97 -5.08 6.19
C CYS A 14 -6.08 -5.75 7.25
N THR A 15 -6.51 -6.90 7.76
CA THR A 15 -5.82 -7.63 8.83
C THR A 15 -5.10 -8.90 8.34
N VAL A 16 -5.16 -9.17 7.03
CA VAL A 16 -4.55 -10.35 6.41
C VAL A 16 -3.02 -10.22 6.48
N GLY A 17 -2.38 -11.10 7.24
CA GLY A 17 -0.93 -11.13 7.39
C GLY A 17 -0.18 -11.49 6.10
N ALA A 18 1.16 -11.40 6.17
CA ALA A 18 2.02 -11.57 5.00
C ALA A 18 1.84 -12.91 4.25
N TYR A 19 1.63 -14.02 4.97
CA TYR A 19 1.42 -15.34 4.35
C TYR A 19 0.07 -15.49 3.62
N GLY A 20 -0.90 -14.59 3.87
CA GLY A 20 -2.14 -14.50 3.10
C GLY A 20 -2.09 -13.43 2.00
N SER A 21 -0.92 -12.84 1.77
CA SER A 21 -0.71 -11.76 0.82
C SER A 21 0.12 -12.19 -0.39
N GLN A 22 0.00 -11.42 -1.46
CA GLN A 22 0.72 -11.57 -2.72
C GLN A 22 1.61 -10.34 -2.91
N ALA A 23 2.68 -10.48 -3.71
CA ALA A 23 3.40 -9.33 -4.22
C ALA A 23 2.49 -8.56 -5.19
N HIS A 24 2.26 -7.30 -4.90
CA HIS A 24 1.42 -6.37 -5.64
C HIS A 24 2.29 -5.29 -6.27
N HIS A 25 2.12 -5.02 -7.56
CA HIS A 25 2.85 -3.96 -8.23
C HIS A 25 2.19 -2.61 -7.93
N VAL A 26 2.87 -1.79 -7.14
CA VAL A 26 2.31 -0.57 -6.53
C VAL A 26 2.42 0.62 -7.49
N VAL A 27 3.51 0.70 -8.26
CA VAL A 27 3.85 1.88 -9.07
C VAL A 27 3.28 1.80 -10.49
N ALA A 28 3.45 0.66 -11.15
CA ALA A 28 2.88 0.38 -12.46
C ALA A 28 2.38 -1.06 -12.48
N ASP A 29 1.23 -1.34 -13.10
CA ASP A 29 0.68 -2.69 -13.15
C ASP A 29 1.64 -3.66 -13.84
N TRP A 30 1.60 -4.94 -13.44
CA TRP A 30 2.38 -5.99 -14.10
C TRP A 30 2.12 -6.03 -15.62
N ASN A 31 0.86 -5.92 -16.03
CA ASN A 31 0.46 -5.96 -17.43
C ASN A 31 0.98 -4.76 -18.24
N ASP A 32 1.31 -3.66 -17.55
CA ASP A 32 1.85 -2.45 -18.15
C ASP A 32 3.38 -2.37 -18.04
N GLY A 33 4.04 -3.48 -17.68
CA GLY A 33 5.50 -3.57 -17.59
C GLY A 33 6.08 -3.14 -16.24
N GLY A 34 5.28 -3.15 -15.17
CA GLY A 34 5.74 -2.84 -13.82
C GLY A 34 6.92 -3.70 -13.37
N ASN A 35 7.87 -3.09 -12.67
CA ASN A 35 9.06 -3.82 -12.23
C ASN A 35 8.78 -4.70 -11.01
N THR A 36 9.44 -5.86 -10.96
CA THR A 36 9.52 -6.68 -9.75
C THR A 36 10.66 -6.19 -8.84
N ASN A 37 10.55 -4.95 -8.37
CA ASN A 37 11.54 -4.28 -7.51
C ASN A 37 10.97 -4.05 -6.10
N VAL A 38 11.78 -4.25 -5.05
CA VAL A 38 11.28 -4.12 -3.67
C VAL A 38 10.68 -2.74 -3.37
N ASP A 39 11.19 -1.70 -4.03
CA ASP A 39 10.74 -0.31 -3.86
C ASP A 39 9.52 0.03 -4.72
N GLU A 40 9.08 -0.87 -5.61
CA GLU A 40 7.92 -0.71 -6.48
C GLU A 40 6.81 -1.74 -6.20
N LEU A 41 7.09 -2.71 -5.36
CA LEU A 41 6.15 -3.74 -4.92
C LEU A 41 5.63 -3.43 -3.52
N GLY A 42 4.48 -4.01 -3.20
CA GLY A 42 3.88 -4.06 -1.87
C GLY A 42 3.21 -5.41 -1.60
N LEU A 43 2.70 -5.61 -0.39
CA LEU A 43 1.84 -6.76 -0.10
C LEU A 43 0.35 -6.40 -0.22
N ALA A 44 -0.43 -7.26 -0.89
CA ALA A 44 -1.88 -7.18 -0.94
C ALA A 44 -2.52 -8.58 -0.83
N CYS A 45 -3.61 -8.74 -0.08
CA CYS A 45 -4.37 -9.99 -0.09
C CYS A 45 -5.05 -10.18 -1.45
N GLY A 46 -5.45 -11.42 -1.79
CA GLY A 46 -6.03 -11.71 -3.12
C GLY A 46 -7.19 -10.78 -3.53
N PRO A 47 -8.21 -10.55 -2.68
CA PRO A 47 -9.29 -9.59 -2.94
C PRO A 47 -8.79 -8.15 -3.17
N ASP A 48 -7.90 -7.65 -2.32
CA ASP A 48 -7.42 -6.27 -2.39
C ASP A 48 -6.49 -6.05 -3.59
N ASN A 49 -5.66 -7.05 -3.93
CA ASN A 49 -4.83 -7.02 -5.13
C ASN A 49 -5.67 -6.82 -6.40
N ARG A 50 -6.84 -7.50 -6.47
CA ARG A 50 -7.81 -7.36 -7.56
C ARG A 50 -8.71 -6.13 -7.46
N ALA A 51 -8.69 -5.41 -6.34
CA ALA A 51 -9.45 -4.18 -6.19
C ALA A 51 -8.81 -3.01 -6.95
N VAL A 52 -7.51 -3.13 -7.27
CA VAL A 52 -6.80 -2.16 -8.10
C VAL A 52 -7.23 -2.31 -9.55
N SER A 53 -7.75 -1.23 -10.13
CA SER A 53 -8.24 -1.18 -11.50
C SER A 53 -8.40 0.28 -11.95
N PRO A 54 -8.50 0.56 -13.27
CA PRO A 54 -8.62 1.93 -13.77
C PRO A 54 -9.75 2.76 -13.15
N ASP A 55 -10.90 2.14 -12.87
CA ASP A 55 -12.08 2.79 -12.26
C ASP A 55 -12.25 2.48 -10.76
N GLY A 56 -11.28 1.77 -10.17
CA GLY A 56 -11.35 1.26 -8.80
C GLY A 56 -10.34 1.92 -7.87
N TRP A 57 -9.72 1.10 -7.03
CA TRP A 57 -8.62 1.56 -6.19
C TRP A 57 -7.38 1.77 -7.05
N THR A 58 -6.54 2.71 -6.65
CA THR A 58 -5.18 2.84 -7.18
C THR A 58 -4.19 2.83 -6.03
N THR A 59 -2.92 2.56 -6.33
CA THR A 59 -1.84 2.57 -5.36
C THR A 59 -0.71 3.47 -5.81
N ARG A 60 0.08 3.95 -4.84
CA ARG A 60 1.37 4.58 -5.11
C ARG A 60 2.34 4.34 -3.96
N MET A 61 3.63 4.40 -4.26
CA MET A 61 4.68 4.42 -3.25
C MET A 61 4.94 5.86 -2.84
N ASN A 62 4.85 6.18 -1.55
CA ASN A 62 5.23 7.51 -1.06
C ASN A 62 6.73 7.61 -0.78
N GLU A 63 7.21 8.81 -0.44
CA GLU A 63 8.63 9.10 -0.19
C GLU A 63 9.21 8.32 1.00
N ARG A 64 8.36 7.75 1.84
CA ARG A 64 8.73 6.92 3.00
C ARG A 64 8.75 5.43 2.68
N GLY A 65 8.54 5.04 1.42
CA GLY A 65 8.47 3.64 1.00
C GLY A 65 7.21 2.94 1.51
N GLU A 66 6.11 3.68 1.70
CA GLU A 66 4.83 3.13 2.13
C GLU A 66 3.85 3.09 0.98
N VAL A 67 3.07 2.01 0.94
CA VAL A 67 2.00 1.86 -0.04
C VAL A 67 0.80 2.67 0.40
N GLU A 68 0.45 3.66 -0.40
CA GLU A 68 -0.77 4.42 -0.27
C GLU A 68 -1.85 3.84 -1.17
N TRP A 69 -3.02 3.56 -0.59
CA TRP A 69 -4.21 3.09 -1.29
C TRP A 69 -5.18 4.23 -1.47
N ILE A 70 -5.40 4.63 -2.71
CA ILE A 70 -6.25 5.74 -3.11
C ILE A 70 -7.59 5.15 -3.58
N PRO A 71 -8.71 5.49 -2.92
CA PRO A 71 -10.04 5.04 -3.33
C PRO A 71 -10.46 5.74 -4.64
N PRO A 72 -11.43 5.16 -5.38
CA PRO A 72 -12.11 5.91 -6.43
C PRO A 72 -12.87 7.12 -5.80
N PRO A 73 -13.11 8.21 -6.55
CA PRO A 73 -13.65 9.46 -6.00
C PRO A 73 -14.97 9.29 -5.21
N THR A 74 -15.83 8.37 -5.63
CA THR A 74 -17.11 8.09 -4.95
C THR A 74 -16.97 7.42 -3.59
N LEU A 75 -15.81 6.82 -3.32
CA LEU A 75 -15.47 6.19 -2.04
C LEU A 75 -14.44 7.01 -1.25
N ASP A 76 -14.09 8.21 -1.72
CA ASP A 76 -13.12 9.06 -1.05
C ASP A 76 -13.77 9.96 0.00
N THR A 77 -13.73 9.50 1.26
CA THR A 77 -14.33 10.19 2.40
C THR A 77 -13.30 10.82 3.34
N GLY A 78 -12.04 10.92 2.90
CA GLY A 78 -10.92 11.40 3.74
C GLY A 78 -10.34 10.32 4.66
N GLN A 79 -10.63 9.04 4.41
CA GLN A 79 -10.00 7.94 5.15
C GLN A 79 -8.47 7.88 4.94
N THR A 80 -7.77 7.27 5.91
CA THR A 80 -6.33 7.00 5.80
C THR A 80 -6.00 6.24 4.51
N ARG A 81 -4.84 6.55 3.92
CA ARG A 81 -4.30 5.88 2.73
C ARG A 81 -3.34 4.74 3.07
N ILE A 82 -2.85 4.70 4.30
CA ILE A 82 -1.87 3.71 4.77
C ILE A 82 -2.51 2.76 5.77
N ASN A 83 -2.05 1.50 5.75
CA ASN A 83 -2.39 0.53 6.79
C ASN A 83 -1.39 0.63 7.95
N THR A 84 -1.90 0.87 9.15
CA THR A 84 -1.15 0.88 10.41
C THR A 84 -1.37 -0.38 11.24
N TYR A 85 -2.28 -1.28 10.85
CA TYR A 85 -2.57 -2.52 11.58
C TYR A 85 -1.33 -3.42 11.71
N HIS A 86 -0.59 -3.59 10.61
CA HIS A 86 0.65 -4.37 10.58
C HIS A 86 1.90 -3.58 10.99
N ARG A 87 1.76 -2.26 11.17
CA ARG A 87 2.84 -1.29 11.45
C ARG A 87 2.38 -0.21 12.43
N PRO A 88 1.99 -0.57 13.66
CA PRO A 88 1.46 0.38 14.64
C PRO A 88 2.47 1.48 15.01
N GLU A 89 3.76 1.22 14.89
CA GLU A 89 4.85 2.18 15.08
C GLU A 89 4.71 3.43 14.19
N ARG A 90 4.00 3.33 13.06
CA ARG A 90 3.71 4.46 12.16
C ARG A 90 2.86 5.55 12.80
N LEU A 91 2.03 5.19 13.79
CA LEU A 91 1.18 6.13 14.53
C LEU A 91 1.98 7.01 15.49
N LEU A 92 3.17 6.57 15.88
CA LEU A 92 4.05 7.27 16.81
C LEU A 92 5.09 8.13 16.08
N ARG A 93 4.99 8.26 14.75
CA ARG A 93 5.98 8.98 13.97
C ARG A 93 5.92 10.48 14.28
N PRO A 94 7.08 11.13 14.49
CA PRO A 94 7.15 12.57 14.55
C PRO A 94 6.61 13.18 13.25
N PRO A 95 6.05 14.41 13.29
CA PRO A 95 5.72 15.14 12.07
C PRO A 95 6.95 15.28 11.18
N GLU A 96 6.72 15.36 9.86
CA GLU A 96 7.80 15.60 8.91
C GLU A 96 8.46 16.94 9.26
N GLN A 97 9.79 16.96 9.33
CA GLN A 97 10.50 18.23 9.42
C GLN A 97 10.40 18.90 8.06
N GLU A 98 9.90 20.14 8.03
CA GLU A 98 9.96 20.96 6.82
C GLU A 98 11.42 21.05 6.37
N PRO A 99 11.72 20.81 5.09
CA PRO A 99 13.06 21.04 4.58
C PRO A 99 13.47 22.51 4.83
N PRO A 100 14.75 22.76 5.12
CA PRO A 100 15.25 24.11 5.42
C PRO A 100 15.10 25.09 4.24
#